data_AF-A0A8T8WYR0-F1
#
_entry.id   AF-A0A8T8WYR0-F1
#
_cell.length_a   1.000
_cell.length_b   1.000
_cell.length_c   1.000
_cell.angle_alpha   90.00
_cell.angle_beta   90.00
_cell.angle_gamma   90.00
#
_symmetry.space_group_name_H-M   'P 1'
#
loop_
_entity.id
_entity.type
_entity.pdbx_description
1 polymer ?
#
loop_
_entity_poly.entity_id
_entity_poly.type
_entity_poly.pdbx_seq_one_letter_code
_entity_poly.pdbx_strand_id
1 'polypeptide(L)'
;MNFSLGHKSPCRTFTLFIRLDIKIGDLLTDDDDEKGTVRIIEWAMLEAPPKAIHYYSNLPYGWIPQNDLELVQLFMQTWREDWLMICREARRYLGRLRTHQLTARGKDDRLIDSIAKHMQRWTHVQGLLAEQLSQVRDFVAQYQRFSETRRFTEQMQDMISELERDISGQIDKLEQTVRDLLQIASSHQNPRVFRHSNRWSRQ
;
A
#
# COMPACT_ATOMS: atom_id res chain seq x y z
N MET A 1 -31.86 19.94 -18.80
CA MET A 1 -31.19 21.26 -18.75
C MET A 1 -29.80 21.08 -19.34
N ASN A 2 -29.53 21.67 -20.50
CA ASN A 2 -28.21 21.62 -21.12
C ASN A 2 -27.47 22.91 -20.75
N PHE A 3 -26.43 22.80 -19.92
CA PHE A 3 -25.52 23.91 -19.69
C PHE A 3 -24.52 23.98 -20.84
N SER A 4 -24.70 24.98 -21.70
CA SER A 4 -23.68 25.40 -22.66
C SER A 4 -22.67 26.27 -21.92
N LEU A 5 -21.45 25.76 -21.71
CA LEU A 5 -20.31 26.59 -21.29
C LEU A 5 -19.84 27.37 -22.52
N GLY A 6 -20.43 28.56 -22.69
CA GLY A 6 -19.94 29.58 -23.60
C GLY A 6 -18.52 30.00 -23.23
N HIS A 7 -17.66 30.08 -24.25
CA HIS A 7 -16.26 30.51 -24.22
C HIS A 7 -15.31 29.60 -23.43
N LYS A 8 -14.37 29.00 -24.17
CA LYS A 8 -13.27 28.16 -23.68
C LYS A 8 -12.27 29.00 -22.89
N SER A 9 -12.60 29.32 -21.65
CA SER A 9 -11.56 29.58 -20.66
C SER A 9 -10.79 28.28 -20.45
N PRO A 10 -9.45 28.29 -20.48
CA PRO A 10 -8.67 27.08 -20.20
C PRO A 10 -9.04 26.56 -18.82
N CYS A 11 -9.56 25.32 -18.79
CA CYS A 11 -9.75 24.57 -17.55
C CYS A 11 -8.55 23.62 -17.43
N ARG A 12 -7.80 23.73 -16.33
CA ARG A 12 -6.75 22.76 -16.01
C ARG A 12 -7.24 21.86 -14.90
N THR A 13 -7.06 20.57 -15.10
CA THR A 13 -7.36 19.56 -14.08
C THR A 13 -6.05 18.99 -13.58
N PHE A 14 -5.93 18.80 -12.27
CA PHE A 14 -4.93 17.91 -11.72
C PHE A 14 -5.61 16.83 -10.89
N THR A 15 -5.11 15.62 -11.03
CA THR A 15 -5.72 14.44 -10.43
C THR A 15 -4.62 13.65 -9.75
N LEU A 16 -4.84 13.28 -8.50
CA LEU A 16 -4.06 12.27 -7.80
C LEU A 16 -4.95 11.05 -7.61
N PHE A 17 -4.54 9.96 -8.23
CA PHE A 17 -5.23 8.70 -8.24
C PHE A 17 -4.32 7.65 -7.62
N ILE A 18 -4.73 7.07 -6.50
CA ILE A 18 -4.01 5.97 -5.86
C ILE A 18 -4.94 4.78 -5.77
N ARG A 19 -4.53 3.67 -6.38
CA ARG A 19 -5.19 2.38 -6.26
C ARG A 19 -4.42 1.51 -5.29
N LEU A 20 -5.11 1.02 -4.28
CA LEU A 20 -4.60 0.11 -3.27
C LEU A 20 -5.36 -1.21 -3.39
N ASP A 21 -4.81 -2.09 -4.22
CA ASP A 21 -5.36 -3.41 -4.49
C ASP A 21 -4.39 -4.46 -3.96
N ILE A 22 -4.35 -4.60 -2.63
CA ILE A 22 -3.47 -5.53 -1.94
C ILE A 22 -4.30 -6.61 -1.28
N LYS A 23 -4.41 -7.76 -1.94
CA LYS A 23 -4.99 -8.96 -1.34
C LYS A 23 -3.94 -9.68 -0.50
N ILE A 24 -3.87 -9.37 0.79
CA ILE A 24 -3.05 -10.14 1.74
C ILE A 24 -3.74 -11.46 2.13
N GLY A 25 -5.08 -11.47 2.09
CA GLY A 25 -5.93 -12.57 2.55
C GLY A 25 -6.25 -13.68 1.55
N ASP A 26 -5.71 -13.67 0.33
CA ASP A 26 -5.95 -14.65 -0.74
C ASP A 26 -5.31 -16.04 -0.47
N LEU A 27 -5.52 -16.55 0.74
CA LEU A 27 -5.00 -17.80 1.26
C LEU A 27 -6.07 -18.70 1.83
N LEU A 28 -7.33 -18.27 2.00
CA LEU A 28 -8.38 -19.13 2.56
C LEU A 28 -9.83 -18.93 2.07
N THR A 29 -10.17 -17.94 1.24
CA THR A 29 -11.54 -17.84 0.72
C THR A 29 -11.56 -17.33 -0.71
N ASP A 30 -12.10 -18.17 -1.61
CA ASP A 30 -12.47 -17.91 -3.01
C ASP A 30 -13.61 -16.85 -3.14
N ASP A 31 -13.78 -15.99 -2.14
CA ASP A 31 -14.77 -14.90 -2.19
C ASP A 31 -14.16 -13.76 -3.00
N ASP A 32 -14.50 -13.79 -4.28
CA ASP A 32 -13.98 -12.95 -5.37
C ASP A 32 -14.49 -11.48 -5.33
N ASP A 33 -15.04 -11.02 -4.20
CA ASP A 33 -15.85 -9.78 -4.14
C ASP A 33 -15.28 -8.64 -3.26
N GLU A 34 -14.06 -8.78 -2.70
CA GLU A 34 -13.40 -7.65 -2.03
C GLU A 34 -12.72 -6.72 -3.04
N LYS A 35 -13.49 -5.71 -3.44
CA LYS A 35 -13.09 -4.62 -4.33
C LYS A 35 -11.95 -3.81 -3.70
N GLY A 36 -10.77 -3.81 -4.32
CA GLY A 36 -9.62 -3.03 -3.86
C GLY A 36 -9.96 -1.56 -3.58
N THR A 37 -9.29 -0.96 -2.60
CA THR A 37 -9.55 0.43 -2.20
C THR A 37 -8.95 1.38 -3.23
N VAL A 38 -9.77 2.26 -3.79
CA VAL A 38 -9.31 3.33 -4.68
C VAL A 38 -9.52 4.67 -3.99
N ARG A 39 -8.49 5.51 -3.96
CA ARG A 39 -8.53 6.88 -3.45
C ARG A 39 -8.23 7.86 -4.57
N ILE A 40 -9.11 8.85 -4.73
CA ILE A 40 -9.03 9.85 -5.78
C ILE A 40 -9.26 11.22 -5.15
N ILE A 41 -8.36 12.14 -5.43
CA ILE A 41 -8.63 13.58 -5.35
C ILE A 41 -8.39 14.20 -6.72
N GLU A 42 -9.29 15.08 -7.11
CA GLU A 42 -9.20 15.84 -8.35
C GLU A 42 -9.55 17.30 -8.05
N TRP A 43 -8.83 18.20 -8.69
CA TRP A 43 -9.16 19.61 -8.71
C TRP A 43 -9.21 20.14 -10.13
N ALA A 44 -10.32 20.78 -10.46
CA ALA A 44 -10.53 21.48 -11.72
C ALA A 44 -10.42 22.99 -11.47
N MET A 45 -9.44 23.62 -12.10
CA MET A 45 -9.17 25.05 -12.01
C MET A 45 -9.66 25.74 -13.28
N LEU A 46 -10.61 26.65 -13.11
CA LEU A 46 -11.06 27.55 -14.17
C LEU A 46 -10.15 28.78 -14.18
N GLU A 47 -9.38 28.97 -15.25
CA GLU A 47 -8.45 30.11 -15.38
C GLU A 47 -9.16 31.45 -15.73
N ALA A 48 -10.49 31.46 -15.75
CA ALA A 48 -11.28 32.69 -15.94
C ALA A 48 -11.29 33.53 -14.66
N PRO A 49 -11.24 34.87 -14.72
CA PRO A 49 -11.50 35.72 -13.55
C PRO A 49 -12.99 35.69 -13.16
N PRO A 50 -13.35 35.51 -11.87
CA PRO A 50 -12.47 35.12 -10.77
C PRO A 50 -12.07 33.63 -10.86
N LYS A 51 -10.79 33.34 -10.60
CA LYS A 51 -10.28 31.95 -10.58
C LYS A 51 -11.17 31.13 -9.65
N ALA A 52 -11.72 30.04 -10.16
CA ALA A 52 -12.51 29.09 -9.38
C ALA A 52 -11.79 27.74 -9.35
N ILE A 53 -11.71 27.13 -8.17
CA ILE A 53 -11.19 25.77 -7.99
C ILE A 53 -12.33 24.91 -7.47
N HIS A 54 -12.59 23.80 -8.17
CA HIS A 54 -13.56 22.80 -7.75
C HIS A 54 -12.83 21.54 -7.30
N TYR A 55 -13.18 21.05 -6.10
CA TYR A 55 -12.61 19.84 -5.52
C TYR A 55 -13.57 18.67 -5.68
N TYR A 56 -13.06 17.54 -6.16
CA TYR A 56 -13.75 16.27 -6.23
C TYR A 56 -12.94 15.22 -5.48
N SER A 57 -13.61 14.44 -4.64
CA SER A 57 -12.93 13.44 -3.84
C SER A 57 -13.86 12.29 -3.47
N ASN A 58 -13.29 11.09 -3.33
CA ASN A 58 -13.95 9.94 -2.71
C ASN A 58 -13.43 9.64 -1.30
N LEU A 59 -12.76 10.62 -0.67
CA LEU A 59 -12.32 10.50 0.71
C LEU A 59 -13.52 10.38 1.65
N PRO A 60 -13.38 9.71 2.80
CA PRO A 60 -14.49 9.43 3.73
C PRO A 60 -14.88 10.66 4.59
N TYR A 61 -14.78 11.87 4.02
CA TYR A 61 -15.08 13.12 4.71
C TYR A 61 -16.25 13.83 4.00
N GLY A 62 -17.25 14.25 4.79
CA GLY A 62 -18.47 14.89 4.26
C GLY A 62 -18.41 16.41 4.17
N TRP A 63 -17.29 17.04 4.55
CA TRP A 63 -17.13 18.49 4.54
C TRP A 63 -16.23 18.96 3.41
N ILE A 64 -16.42 20.22 3.01
CA ILE A 64 -15.59 20.88 2.00
C ILE A 64 -14.32 21.37 2.69
N PRO A 65 -13.11 20.99 2.23
CA PRO A 65 -11.85 21.49 2.77
C PRO A 65 -11.73 22.99 2.55
N GLN A 66 -11.08 23.68 3.49
CA GLN A 66 -10.89 25.14 3.48
C GLN A 66 -9.91 25.60 2.40
N ASN A 67 -8.98 24.73 2.01
CA ASN A 67 -7.99 24.99 0.97
C ASN A 67 -7.48 23.69 0.35
N ASP A 68 -6.68 23.87 -0.70
CA ASP A 68 -5.98 22.81 -1.42
C ASP A 68 -5.09 21.94 -0.52
N LEU A 69 -4.33 22.56 0.38
CA LEU A 69 -3.46 21.85 1.32
C LEU A 69 -4.26 20.91 2.22
N GLU A 70 -5.38 21.35 2.79
CA GLU A 70 -6.23 20.52 3.66
C GLU A 70 -6.75 19.29 2.90
N LEU A 71 -7.17 19.44 1.64
CA LEU A 71 -7.63 18.29 0.85
C LEU A 71 -6.52 17.24 0.68
N VAL A 72 -5.28 17.67 0.38
CA VAL A 72 -4.17 16.74 0.22
C VAL A 72 -3.74 16.14 1.55
N GLN A 73 -3.79 16.90 2.65
CA GLN A 73 -3.56 16.36 4.00
C GLN A 73 -4.55 15.24 4.34
N LEU A 74 -5.83 15.47 4.09
CA LEU A 74 -6.88 14.47 4.28
C LEU A 74 -6.66 13.23 3.41
N PHE A 75 -6.21 13.44 2.16
CA PHE A 75 -5.83 12.35 1.27
C PHE A 75 -4.67 11.51 1.83
N MET A 76 -3.58 12.16 2.21
CA MET A 76 -2.38 11.50 2.74
C MET A 76 -2.68 10.74 4.02
N GLN A 77 -3.49 11.32 4.92
CA GLN A 77 -3.93 10.67 6.13
C GLN A 77 -4.76 9.42 5.81
N THR A 78 -5.77 9.53 4.95
CA THR A 78 -6.63 8.40 4.57
C THR A 78 -5.80 7.29 3.92
N TRP A 79 -4.90 7.65 3.02
CA TRP A 79 -4.01 6.71 2.34
C TRP A 79 -3.09 5.97 3.32
N ARG A 80 -2.54 6.68 4.32
CA ARG A 80 -1.77 6.08 5.42
C ARG A 80 -2.62 5.10 6.22
N GLU A 81 -3.84 5.48 6.57
CA GLU A 81 -4.76 4.64 7.33
C GLU A 81 -5.09 3.34 6.58
N ASP A 82 -5.34 3.42 5.27
CA ASP A 82 -5.55 2.25 4.42
C ASP A 82 -4.34 1.30 4.43
N TRP A 83 -3.12 1.83 4.28
CA TRP A 83 -1.89 1.04 4.38
C TRP A 83 -1.68 0.40 5.76
N LEU A 84 -1.97 1.13 6.83
CA LEU A 84 -1.86 0.61 8.19
C LEU A 84 -2.90 -0.47 8.48
N MET A 85 -4.10 -0.37 7.91
CA MET A 85 -5.12 -1.43 7.98
C MET A 85 -4.59 -2.73 7.37
N ILE A 86 -4.07 -2.65 6.14
CA ILE A 86 -3.45 -3.78 5.43
C ILE A 86 -2.32 -4.40 6.25
N CYS A 87 -1.42 -3.58 6.80
CA CYS A 87 -0.32 -4.06 7.65
C CYS A 87 -0.82 -4.77 8.92
N ARG A 88 -1.91 -4.30 9.53
CA ARG A 88 -2.52 -4.93 10.72
C ARG A 88 -3.14 -6.28 10.36
N GLU A 89 -3.82 -6.38 9.24
CA GLU A 89 -4.41 -7.62 8.76
C GLU A 89 -3.34 -8.67 8.45
N ALA A 90 -2.27 -8.27 7.76
CA ALA A 90 -1.11 -9.10 7.53
C ALA A 90 -0.51 -9.63 8.83
N ARG A 91 -0.35 -8.77 9.83
CA ARG A 91 0.20 -9.16 11.13
C ARG A 91 -0.66 -10.20 11.82
N ARG A 92 -1.99 -10.02 11.80
CA ARG A 92 -2.95 -11.00 12.35
C ARG A 92 -2.81 -12.35 11.63
N TYR A 93 -2.72 -12.32 10.30
CA TYR A 93 -2.53 -13.52 9.50
C TYR A 93 -1.22 -14.26 9.83
N LEU A 94 -0.09 -13.56 9.84
CA LEU A 94 1.22 -14.14 10.20
C LEU A 94 1.23 -14.67 11.64
N GLY A 95 0.52 -14.01 12.56
CA GLY A 95 0.32 -14.52 13.92
C GLY A 95 -0.38 -15.88 13.95
N ARG A 96 -1.44 -16.06 13.15
CA ARG A 96 -2.13 -17.35 13.02
C ARG A 96 -1.23 -18.44 12.45
N LEU A 97 -0.47 -18.12 11.40
CA LEU A 97 0.50 -19.05 10.82
C LEU A 97 1.56 -19.50 11.83
N ARG A 98 2.09 -18.56 12.62
CA ARG A 98 3.06 -18.87 13.67
C ARG A 98 2.50 -19.87 14.68
N THR A 99 1.29 -19.62 15.18
CA THR A 99 0.62 -20.54 16.12
C THR A 99 0.37 -21.90 15.50
N HIS A 100 -0.03 -21.94 14.23
CA HIS A 100 -0.25 -23.20 13.50
C HIS A 100 1.05 -24.01 13.37
N GLN A 101 2.16 -23.39 12.97
CA GLN A 101 3.48 -24.05 12.91
C GLN A 101 3.89 -24.68 14.24
N LEU A 102 3.76 -23.92 15.33
CA LEU A 102 4.10 -24.41 16.68
C LEU A 102 3.23 -25.60 17.07
N THR A 103 1.94 -25.56 16.73
CA THR A 103 0.98 -26.64 17.05
C THR A 103 1.23 -27.89 16.19
N ALA A 104 1.54 -27.71 14.90
CA ALA A 104 1.81 -28.78 13.95
C ALA A 104 3.21 -29.41 14.09
N ARG A 105 4.02 -28.96 15.06
CA ARG A 105 5.42 -29.41 15.30
C ARG A 105 6.29 -29.36 14.03
N GLY A 106 6.06 -28.40 13.14
CA GLY A 106 6.85 -28.20 11.92
C GLY A 106 6.71 -29.28 10.83
N LYS A 107 5.63 -30.08 10.83
CA LYS A 107 5.44 -31.19 9.86
C LYS A 107 4.57 -30.86 8.63
N ASP A 108 4.20 -29.60 8.44
CA ASP A 108 3.37 -29.21 7.29
C ASP A 108 4.22 -28.59 6.18
N ASP A 109 4.65 -29.44 5.23
CA ASP A 109 5.46 -29.02 4.08
C ASP A 109 4.72 -28.03 3.17
N ARG A 110 3.37 -28.05 3.13
CA ARG A 110 2.56 -27.10 2.32
C ARG A 110 2.64 -25.67 2.85
N LEU A 111 2.97 -25.54 4.13
CA LEU A 111 3.05 -24.26 4.82
C LEU A 111 4.35 -23.52 4.47
N ILE A 112 5.41 -24.23 4.09
CA ILE A 112 6.66 -23.62 3.61
C ILE A 112 6.46 -22.97 2.24
N ASP A 113 5.84 -23.69 1.30
CA ASP A 113 5.52 -23.16 -0.03
C ASP A 113 4.58 -21.95 0.05
N SER A 114 3.63 -21.98 0.99
CA SER A 114 2.77 -20.84 1.28
C SER A 114 3.57 -19.63 1.78
N ILE A 115 4.48 -19.81 2.75
CA ILE A 115 5.28 -18.70 3.27
C ILE A 115 6.30 -18.19 2.24
N ALA A 116 6.89 -19.05 1.42
CA ALA A 116 7.79 -18.62 0.33
C ALA A 116 7.05 -17.77 -0.72
N LYS A 117 5.82 -18.16 -1.09
CA LYS A 117 4.94 -17.32 -1.94
C LYS A 117 4.64 -15.96 -1.28
N HIS A 118 4.57 -15.88 0.05
CA HIS A 118 4.39 -14.61 0.74
C HIS A 118 5.60 -13.68 0.59
N MET A 119 6.84 -14.21 0.56
CA MET A 119 8.03 -13.37 0.32
C MET A 119 7.99 -12.66 -1.02
N GLN A 120 7.62 -13.36 -2.09
CA GLN A 120 7.51 -12.74 -3.42
C GLN A 120 6.45 -11.64 -3.45
N ARG A 121 5.33 -11.83 -2.73
CA ARG A 121 4.29 -10.80 -2.58
C ARG A 121 4.79 -9.58 -1.80
N TRP A 122 5.71 -9.73 -0.84
CA TRP A 122 6.26 -8.57 -0.11
C TRP A 122 7.09 -7.65 -0.98
N THR A 123 7.91 -8.18 -1.88
CA THR A 123 8.64 -7.36 -2.86
C THR A 123 7.67 -6.59 -3.76
N HIS A 124 6.55 -7.20 -4.15
CA HIS A 124 5.51 -6.50 -4.90
C HIS A 124 4.85 -5.38 -4.09
N VAL A 125 4.54 -5.63 -2.81
CA VAL A 125 3.97 -4.62 -1.89
C VAL A 125 4.91 -3.42 -1.72
N GLN A 126 6.21 -3.65 -1.53
CA GLN A 126 7.22 -2.58 -1.47
C GLN A 126 7.29 -1.79 -2.78
N GLY A 127 7.25 -2.48 -3.93
CA GLY A 127 7.20 -1.85 -5.24
C GLY A 127 5.98 -0.96 -5.44
N LEU A 128 4.81 -1.42 -5.02
CA LEU A 128 3.56 -0.65 -5.10
C LEU A 128 3.62 0.61 -4.23
N LEU A 129 4.15 0.52 -3.01
CA LEU A 129 4.34 1.70 -2.16
C LEU A 129 5.29 2.71 -2.83
N ALA A 130 6.41 2.26 -3.39
CA ALA A 130 7.37 3.13 -4.06
C ALA A 130 6.75 3.83 -5.29
N GLU A 131 5.97 3.11 -6.08
CA GLU A 131 5.24 3.67 -7.23
C GLU A 131 4.25 4.74 -6.77
N GLN A 132 3.43 4.44 -5.76
CA GLN A 132 2.44 5.38 -5.21
C GLN A 132 3.11 6.63 -4.63
N LEU A 133 4.22 6.47 -3.88
CA LEU A 133 5.00 7.61 -3.38
C LEU A 133 5.55 8.48 -4.53
N SER A 134 5.97 7.87 -5.64
CA SER A 134 6.36 8.62 -6.84
C SER A 134 5.19 9.42 -7.41
N GLN A 135 4.01 8.81 -7.55
CA GLN A 135 2.82 9.48 -8.07
C GLN A 135 2.43 10.70 -7.20
N VAL A 136 2.52 10.57 -5.87
CA VAL A 136 2.26 11.69 -4.95
C VAL A 136 3.31 12.79 -5.09
N ARG A 137 4.60 12.44 -5.19
CA ARG A 137 5.68 13.43 -5.38
C ARG A 137 5.51 14.20 -6.69
N ASP A 138 5.16 13.50 -7.77
CA ASP A 138 4.93 14.10 -9.08
C ASP A 138 3.73 15.06 -9.04
N PHE A 139 2.65 14.66 -8.37
CA PHE A 139 1.49 15.51 -8.17
C PHE A 139 1.85 16.80 -7.41
N VAL A 140 2.59 16.69 -6.30
CA VAL A 140 3.03 17.86 -5.51
C VAL A 140 3.91 18.78 -6.35
N ALA A 141 4.87 18.23 -7.11
CA ALA A 141 5.75 19.00 -7.97
C ALA A 141 4.99 19.72 -9.11
N GLN A 142 3.98 19.07 -9.68
CA GLN A 142 3.13 19.67 -10.71
C GLN A 142 2.27 20.79 -10.12
N TYR A 143 1.61 20.55 -8.99
CA TYR A 143 0.67 21.49 -8.39
C TYR A 143 1.38 22.71 -7.79
N GLN A 144 2.58 22.57 -7.20
CA GLN A 144 3.34 23.69 -6.64
C GLN A 144 3.62 24.80 -7.65
N ARG A 145 3.74 24.48 -8.94
CA ARG A 145 3.94 25.48 -10.00
C ARG A 145 2.75 26.45 -10.14
N PHE A 146 1.60 26.06 -9.61
CA PHE A 146 0.34 26.80 -9.68
C PHE A 146 -0.11 27.31 -8.31
N SER A 147 0.30 26.63 -7.24
CA SER A 147 0.14 27.14 -5.88
C SER A 147 0.90 28.46 -5.72
N GLU A 148 0.20 29.50 -5.27
CA GLU A 148 0.80 30.81 -4.96
C GLU A 148 1.64 30.75 -3.66
N THR A 149 1.62 29.62 -2.95
CA THR A 149 2.32 29.42 -1.68
C THR A 149 3.50 28.45 -1.80
N ARG A 150 4.72 28.93 -1.55
CA ARG A 150 5.94 28.08 -1.48
C ARG A 150 5.91 27.06 -0.33
N ARG A 151 5.10 27.30 0.70
CA ARG A 151 4.99 26.42 1.88
C ARG A 151 4.28 25.08 1.59
N PHE A 152 3.57 24.98 0.46
CA PHE A 152 2.83 23.77 0.09
C PHE A 152 3.79 22.59 -0.12
N THR A 153 4.83 22.74 -0.95
CA THR A 153 5.79 21.65 -1.19
C THR A 153 6.52 21.20 0.06
N GLU A 154 7.00 22.13 0.90
CA GLU A 154 7.75 21.77 2.11
C GLU A 154 6.91 20.88 3.04
N GLN A 155 5.69 21.34 3.36
CA GLN A 155 4.76 20.58 4.21
C GLN A 155 4.37 19.24 3.59
N MET A 156 4.19 19.21 2.27
CA MET A 156 3.89 17.98 1.55
C MET A 156 5.05 16.98 1.56
N GLN A 157 6.29 17.44 1.38
CA GLN A 157 7.46 16.56 1.42
C GLN A 157 7.69 15.98 2.80
N ASP A 158 7.47 16.77 3.85
CA ASP A 158 7.53 16.28 5.23
C ASP A 158 6.50 15.17 5.46
N MET A 159 5.24 15.37 5.05
CA MET A 159 4.19 14.36 5.17
C MET A 159 4.47 13.09 4.34
N ILE A 160 4.99 13.24 3.12
CA ILE A 160 5.39 12.09 2.29
C ILE A 160 6.49 11.29 3.00
N SER A 161 7.48 11.97 3.56
CA SER A 161 8.62 11.33 4.23
C SER A 161 8.20 10.62 5.52
N GLU A 162 7.31 11.24 6.31
CA GLU A 162 6.74 10.61 7.51
C GLU A 162 5.89 9.39 7.17
N LEU A 163 5.04 9.49 6.16
CA LEU A 163 4.20 8.39 5.67
C LEU A 163 5.05 7.22 5.16
N GLU A 164 6.07 7.50 4.34
CA GLU A 164 7.01 6.50 3.85
C GLU A 164 7.72 5.79 5.00
N ARG A 165 8.28 6.55 5.95
CA ARG A 165 8.97 5.98 7.11
C ARG A 165 8.04 5.08 7.93
N ASP A 166 6.82 5.53 8.17
CA ASP A 166 5.85 4.79 8.98
C ASP A 166 5.42 3.49 8.30
N ILE A 167 5.03 3.55 7.03
CA ILE A 167 4.51 2.39 6.29
C ILE A 167 5.63 1.39 6.01
N SER A 168 6.78 1.85 5.49
CA SER A 168 7.94 0.99 5.26
C SER A 168 8.38 0.30 6.55
N GLY A 169 8.40 1.02 7.67
CA GLY A 169 8.70 0.42 8.98
C GLY A 169 7.69 -0.63 9.46
N GLN A 170 6.43 -0.59 9.01
CA GLN A 170 5.47 -1.68 9.25
C GLN A 170 5.71 -2.86 8.31
N ILE A 171 6.00 -2.60 7.04
CA ILE A 171 6.28 -3.62 6.02
C ILE A 171 7.53 -4.42 6.40
N ASP A 172 8.62 -3.75 6.81
CA ASP A 172 9.87 -4.40 7.20
C ASP A 172 9.67 -5.35 8.39
N LYS A 173 8.82 -4.98 9.36
CA LYS A 173 8.47 -5.85 10.49
C LYS A 173 7.69 -7.10 10.05
N LEU A 174 6.82 -6.95 9.04
CA LEU A 174 6.08 -8.08 8.48
C LEU A 174 7.02 -9.00 7.71
N GLU A 175 7.92 -8.43 6.90
CA GLU A 175 8.92 -9.18 6.16
C GLU A 175 9.86 -9.95 7.11
N GLN A 176 10.32 -9.31 8.18
CA GLN A 176 11.13 -9.99 9.21
C GLN A 176 10.36 -11.15 9.85
N THR A 177 9.08 -10.95 10.16
CA THR A 177 8.23 -12.02 10.71
C THR A 177 8.11 -13.21 9.75
N VAL A 178 8.01 -12.95 8.45
CA VAL A 178 7.96 -13.99 7.40
C VAL A 178 9.29 -14.74 7.32
N ARG A 179 10.42 -14.03 7.33
CA ARG A 179 11.77 -14.62 7.35
C ARG A 179 11.96 -15.53 8.58
N ASP A 180 11.54 -15.07 9.75
CA ASP A 180 11.62 -15.85 10.99
C ASP A 180 10.81 -17.15 10.90
N LEU A 181 9.59 -17.09 10.32
CA LEU A 181 8.75 -18.27 10.13
C LEU A 181 9.36 -19.28 9.15
N LEU A 182 10.02 -18.81 8.08
CA LEU A 182 10.75 -19.68 7.15
C LEU A 182 11.95 -20.35 7.82
N GLN A 183 12.70 -19.59 8.63
CA GLN A 183 13.85 -20.12 9.35
C GLN A 183 13.42 -21.19 10.37
N ILE A 184 12.32 -20.97 11.08
CA ILE A 184 11.76 -21.98 11.99
C ILE A 184 11.34 -23.23 11.22
N ALA A 185 10.61 -23.07 10.11
CA ALA A 185 10.13 -24.22 9.32
C ALA A 185 11.28 -25.06 8.75
N SER A 186 12.27 -24.40 8.15
CA SER A 186 13.47 -25.07 7.59
C SER A 186 14.36 -25.71 8.68
N SER A 187 14.43 -25.12 9.88
CA SER A 187 15.19 -25.71 11.00
C SER A 187 14.53 -26.96 11.57
N HIS A 188 13.20 -27.07 11.52
CA HIS A 188 12.47 -28.29 11.92
C HIS A 188 12.59 -29.40 10.87
N GLN A 189 12.96 -29.07 9.63
CA GLN A 189 13.36 -30.01 8.58
C GLN A 189 14.88 -30.31 8.64
N ASN A 190 15.40 -31.10 9.59
CA ASN A 190 16.79 -31.63 9.49
C ASN A 190 17.02 -32.89 10.37
N PRO A 191 17.88 -33.90 10.04
CA PRO A 191 18.36 -34.44 8.77
C PRO A 191 18.02 -35.96 8.68
N ARG A 192 16.75 -36.37 8.58
CA ARG A 192 16.43 -37.83 8.47
C ARG A 192 16.46 -38.38 7.04
N VAL A 193 16.54 -37.51 6.03
CA VAL A 193 16.53 -37.93 4.61
C VAL A 193 17.95 -38.11 4.04
N PHE A 194 19.00 -37.54 4.65
CA PHE A 194 20.38 -37.68 4.16
C PHE A 194 21.18 -38.87 4.74
N ARG A 195 20.58 -39.73 5.58
CA ARG A 195 21.27 -40.92 6.12
C ARG A 195 20.97 -42.25 5.43
N HIS A 196 20.18 -42.26 4.35
CA HIS A 196 19.84 -43.51 3.65
C HIS A 196 20.55 -43.76 2.31
N SER A 197 21.43 -42.88 1.82
CA SER A 197 22.22 -43.19 0.60
C SER A 197 23.62 -43.77 0.84
N ASN A 198 24.16 -43.78 2.06
CA ASN A 198 25.52 -44.27 2.34
C ASN A 198 25.55 -45.66 2.99
N ARG A 199 24.75 -46.61 2.49
CA ARG A 199 24.84 -48.01 2.95
C ARG A 199 24.72 -49.06 1.84
N TRP A 200 25.21 -48.76 0.62
CA TRP A 200 25.36 -49.78 -0.43
C TRP A 200 26.54 -49.44 -1.35
N SER A 201 27.77 -49.37 -0.82
CA SER A 201 28.98 -49.33 -1.66
C SER A 201 30.23 -49.87 -0.95
N ARG A 202 30.07 -50.90 -0.11
CA ARG A 202 31.18 -51.74 0.37
C ARG A 202 30.70 -53.17 0.53
N GLN A 203 30.78 -53.92 -0.56
CA GLN A 203 31.14 -55.33 -0.60
C GLN A 203 31.87 -55.56 -1.92
#